data_AF-A0A0F6U4T3-F1
#
_entry.id   AF-A0A0F6U4T3-F1
#
_cell.length_a   1.000
_cell.length_b   1.000
_cell.length_c   1.000
_cell.angle_alpha   90.00
_cell.angle_beta   90.00
_cell.angle_gamma   90.00
#
_symmetry.space_group_name_H-M   'P 1'
#
loop_
_entity.id
_entity.type
_entity.pdbx_description
1 polymer ?
#
loop_
_entity_poly.entity_id
_entity_poly.type
_entity_poly.pdbx_seq_one_letter_code
_entity_poly.pdbx_strand_id
1 'polypeptide(L)' 'MSQASIQCLSDENGETIAAVVPIDLWREIESERETAYLLSSEVMKERLLTAKSRQGGMKLEEVCEKLGI' A
#
# COMPACT_ATOMS: atom_id res chain seq x y z
N MET A 1 -13.36 -14.03 -0.65
CA MET A 1 -12.66 -13.58 0.57
C MET A 1 -12.58 -14.77 1.51
N SER A 2 -11.50 -15.54 1.47
CA SER A 2 -11.28 -16.61 2.46
C SER A 2 -11.18 -15.95 3.84
N GLN A 3 -11.97 -16.43 4.78
CA GLN A 3 -11.98 -15.97 6.16
C GLN A 3 -10.64 -16.34 6.79
N ALA A 4 -9.62 -15.50 6.59
CA ALA A 4 -8.31 -15.66 7.20
C ALA A 4 -8.52 -15.61 8.71
N SER A 5 -8.38 -16.75 9.39
CA SER A 5 -8.48 -16.83 10.83
C SER A 5 -7.24 -16.17 11.42
N ILE A 6 -7.34 -14.87 11.68
CA ILE A 6 -6.30 -14.10 12.38
C ILE A 6 -6.32 -14.57 13.84
N GLN A 7 -5.15 -14.95 14.35
CA GLN A 7 -5.00 -15.28 15.77
C GLN A 7 -4.33 -14.11 16.48
N CYS A 8 -4.90 -13.67 17.59
CA CYS A 8 -4.31 -12.63 18.43
C CYS A 8 -3.61 -13.28 19.63
N LEU A 9 -2.43 -12.78 19.97
CA LEU A 9 -1.66 -13.17 21.14
C LEU A 9 -1.79 -12.06 22.18
N SER A 10 -2.23 -12.41 23.38
CA SER A 10 -2.36 -11.48 24.51
C SER A 10 -1.28 -11.70 25.57
N ASP A 11 -0.92 -10.64 26.27
CA ASP A 11 -0.05 -10.68 27.45
C ASP A 11 -0.79 -11.16 28.70
N GLU A 12 -0.11 -11.18 29.85
CA GLU A 12 -0.67 -11.55 31.15
C GLU A 12 -1.80 -10.63 31.64
N ASN A 13 -1.89 -9.40 31.12
CA ASN A 13 -2.93 -8.43 31.45
C ASN A 13 -4.14 -8.54 30.51
N GLY A 14 -4.06 -9.41 29.49
CA GLY A 14 -5.07 -9.58 28.45
C GLY A 14 -4.95 -8.58 27.29
N GLU A 15 -3.91 -7.76 27.26
CA GLU A 15 -3.65 -6.81 26.17
C GLU A 15 -3.10 -7.55 24.94
N THR A 16 -3.66 -7.28 23.75
CA THR A 16 -3.18 -7.91 22.51
C THR A 16 -1.84 -7.31 22.11
N ILE A 17 -0.79 -8.13 22.10
CA ILE A 17 0.58 -7.70 21.79
C ILE A 17 1.03 -8.10 20.38
N ALA A 18 0.40 -9.11 19.78
CA ALA A 18 0.76 -9.57 18.44
C ALA A 18 -0.41 -10.27 17.72
N ALA A 19 -0.31 -10.37 16.39
CA ALA A 19 -1.25 -11.12 15.57
C ALA A 19 -0.51 -12.06 14.61
N VAL A 20 -1.00 -13.28 14.47
CA VAL A 20 -0.56 -14.26 13.48
C VAL A 20 -1.54 -14.22 12.32
N VAL A 21 -1.02 -13.86 11.14
CA VAL A 21 -1.79 -13.71 9.91
C VAL A 21 -1.25 -14.62 8.81
N PRO A 22 -2.09 -15.06 7.85
CA PRO A 22 -1.60 -15.71 6.64
C PRO A 22 -0.63 -14.83 5.86
N ILE A 23 0.36 -15.45 5.21
CA ILE A 23 1.42 -14.70 4.51
C ILE A 23 0.90 -13.81 3.38
N ASP A 24 -0.17 -14.22 2.69
CA ASP A 24 -0.78 -13.41 1.63
C ASP A 24 -1.42 -12.14 2.19
N LEU A 25 -2.08 -12.24 3.34
CA LEU A 25 -2.65 -11.09 4.06
C LEU A 25 -1.55 -10.16 4.57
N TRP A 26 -0.44 -10.70 5.07
CA TRP A 26 0.70 -9.88 5.47
C TRP A 26 1.28 -9.07 4.31
N ARG A 27 1.42 -9.69 3.13
CA ARG A 27 1.91 -9.00 1.93
C ARG A 27 0.98 -7.89 1.46
N GLU A 28 -0.34 -8.10 1.56
CA GLU A 28 -1.34 -7.07 1.29
C GLU A 28 -1.17 -5.88 2.25
N ILE A 29 -1.14 -6.13 3.57
CA ILE A 29 -0.93 -5.11 4.61
C ILE A 29 0.41 -4.36 4.40
N GLU A 30 1.49 -5.08 4.07
CA GLU A 30 2.79 -4.47 3.81
C GLU A 30 2.74 -3.56 2.57
N SER A 31 2.08 -3.99 1.49
CA SER A 31 1.92 -3.19 0.27
C SER A 31 1.14 -1.89 0.52
N GLU A 32 0.26 -1.89 1.52
CA GLU A 32 -0.45 -0.70 1.95
C GLU A 32 0.41 0.27 2.76
N ARG A 33 1.57 -0.13 3.31
CA ARG A 33 2.43 0.79 4.07
C ARG A 33 2.97 1.94 3.23
N GLU A 34 3.42 1.65 2.02
CA GLU A 34 3.88 2.68 1.07
C GLU A 34 2.71 3.58 0.66
N THR A 35 1.54 2.97 0.40
CA THR A 35 0.32 3.72 0.05
C THR A 35 -0.14 4.61 1.21
N ALA A 36 -0.14 4.11 2.44
CA ALA A 36 -0.49 4.86 3.65
C ALA A 36 0.48 6.00 3.91
N TYR A 37 1.78 5.78 3.67
CA TYR A 37 2.79 6.83 3.72
C TYR A 37 2.50 7.93 2.70
N LEU A 38 2.23 7.57 1.44
CA LEU A 38 1.87 8.54 0.40
C LEU A 38 0.54 9.24 0.69
N LEU A 39 -0.43 8.57 1.35
CA LEU A 39 -1.71 9.17 1.72
C LEU A 39 -1.62 10.08 2.95
N SER A 40 -0.52 10.08 3.71
CA SER A 40 -0.35 10.92 4.89
C SER A 40 -0.24 12.42 4.57
N SER A 41 0.13 12.77 3.34
CA SER A 41 0.19 14.15 2.85
C SER A 41 -0.99 14.43 1.92
N GLU A 42 -1.76 15.48 2.19
CA GLU A 42 -2.91 15.84 1.35
C GLU A 42 -2.50 16.12 -0.10
N VAL A 43 -1.35 16.78 -0.31
CA VAL A 43 -0.77 17.03 -1.64
C VAL A 43 -0.47 15.72 -2.38
N MET A 44 0.06 14.73 -1.67
CA MET A 44 0.44 13.46 -2.27
C MET A 44 -0.79 12.58 -2.56
N LYS A 45 -1.80 12.62 -1.68
CA LYS A 45 -3.11 12.02 -1.90
C LYS A 45 -3.80 12.57 -3.15
N GLU A 46 -3.81 13.90 -3.35
CA GLU A 46 -4.33 14.52 -4.57
C GLU A 46 -3.58 14.04 -5.83
N ARG A 47 -2.24 13.95 -5.77
CA ARG A 47 -1.41 13.43 -6.87
C ARG A 47 -1.77 11.98 -7.21
N LEU A 48 -1.93 11.12 -6.20
CA LEU A 48 -2.30 9.72 -6.37
C LEU A 48 -3.69 9.57 -6.99
N LEU A 49 -4.68 10.31 -6.50
CA LEU A 49 -6.05 10.28 -7.04
C LEU A 49 -6.09 10.77 -8.49
N THR A 50 -5.32 11.81 -8.79
CA THR A 50 -5.16 12.32 -10.15
C THR A 50 -4.52 11.26 -11.06
N ALA A 51 -3.42 10.63 -10.62
CA ALA A 51 -2.74 9.59 -11.38
C ALA A 51 -3.63 8.37 -11.63
N LYS A 52 -4.37 7.90 -10.62
CA LYS A 52 -5.34 6.80 -10.72
C LYS A 52 -6.43 7.07 -11.77
N SER A 53 -6.81 8.33 -11.95
CA SER A 53 -7.88 8.73 -12.88
C SER A 53 -7.37 8.97 -14.31
N ARG A 54 -6.06 8.90 -14.57
CA ARG A 54 -5.50 9.08 -15.92
C ARG A 54 -5.76 7.85 -16.78
N GLN A 55 -6.36 8.08 -17.95
CA GLN A 55 -6.60 7.03 -18.96
C GLN A 55 -5.54 7.01 -20.07
N GLY A 56 -4.52 7.85 -19.96
CA GLY A 56 -3.46 7.98 -20.96
C GLY A 56 -2.08 8.10 -20.31
N GLY A 57 -1.06 8.04 -21.14
CA GLY A 57 0.33 8.15 -20.72
C GLY A 57 1.21 8.36 -21.93
N MET A 58 2.48 8.68 -21.67
CA MET A 58 3.51 8.76 -22.69
C MET A 58 4.24 7.42 -22.75
N LYS A 59 4.66 7.00 -23.95
CA LYS A 59 5.45 5.79 -24.10
C LYS A 59 6.79 5.96 -23.40
N LEU A 60 7.34 4.88 -22.84
CA LEU A 60 8.59 4.92 -22.10
C LEU A 60 9.72 5.54 -22.94
N GLU A 61 9.80 5.19 -24.22
CA GLU A 61 10.83 5.69 -25.14
C GLU A 61 10.74 7.21 -25.32
N GLU A 62 9.52 7.74 -25.47
CA GLU A 62 9.28 9.18 -25.62
C GLU A 62 9.56 9.94 -24.30
N VAL A 63 9.32 9.30 -23.16
CA VAL A 63 9.69 9.85 -21.84
C VAL A 63 11.20 9.88 -21.67
N CYS A 64 11.90 8.78 -21.98
CA CYS A 64 13.36 8.69 -21.93
C CYS A 64 14.03 9.76 -22.80
N GLU A 65 13.56 9.91 -24.05
CA GLU A 65 14.06 10.95 -24.96
C GLU A 65 13.85 12.37 -24.41
N LYS A 66 12.67 12.68 -23.85
CA LYS A 66 12.40 14.01 -23.27
C LYS A 66 13.16 14.28 -21.99
N LEU A 67 13.44 13.24 -21.20
CA LEU A 67 14.19 13.37 -19.94
C LEU A 67 15.71 13.26 -20.14
N GLY A 68 16.17 12.93 -21.35
CA GLY A 68 17.59 12.82 -21.68
C GLY A 68 18.29 11.65 -20.99
N ILE A 69 17.55 10.55 -20.75
CA ILE A 69 18.04 9.31 -20.12
C ILE A 69 17.89 8.11 -21.04
#